data_AF-A0A1V1NZW3-F1
#
_entry.id   AF-A0A1V1NZW3-F1
#
_cell.length_a   1.000
_cell.length_b   1.000
_cell.length_c   1.000
_cell.angle_alpha   90.00
_cell.angle_beta   90.00
_cell.angle_gamma   90.00
#
_symmetry.space_group_name_H-M   'P 1'
#
loop_
_entity.id
_entity.type
_entity.pdbx_description
1 polymer ?
#
loop_
_entity_poly.entity_id
_entity_poly.type
_entity_poly.pdbx_seq_one_letter_code
_entity_poly.pdbx_strand_id
1 'polypeptide(L)'
;MNNINIEHYKQFHKKRANEKFAEREKKRQSIIAAFTELTQIFKQLDAAKVIIYGSVLTPGQFYQQSDLDILVFGLKDDQWAEAFRKLESIERLKHTPIDIKFDRMVDNRFIDFILTHCEHMTIL
;
A
#
# COMPACT_ATOMS: atom_id res chain seq x y z
N MET A 1 -26.64 -20.91 35.91
CA MET A 1 -26.11 -19.68 35.28
C MET A 1 -24.63 -19.89 35.04
N ASN A 2 -24.19 -20.01 33.79
CA ASN A 2 -22.77 -20.16 33.46
C ASN A 2 -22.07 -18.85 33.83
N ASN A 3 -21.18 -18.90 34.84
CA ASN A 3 -20.20 -17.86 35.06
C ASN A 3 -19.29 -17.84 33.84
N ILE A 4 -19.62 -16.98 32.86
CA ILE A 4 -18.71 -16.65 31.77
C ILE A 4 -17.46 -16.12 32.46
N ASN A 5 -16.35 -16.86 32.36
CA ASN A 5 -15.07 -16.42 32.87
C ASN A 5 -14.60 -15.25 31.98
N ILE A 6 -14.99 -14.04 32.38
CA ILE A 6 -14.74 -12.78 31.66
C ILE A 6 -13.23 -12.57 31.42
N GLU A 7 -12.37 -13.06 32.31
CA GLU A 7 -10.91 -12.98 32.14
C GLU A 7 -10.41 -13.88 31.01
N HIS A 8 -10.85 -15.13 30.94
CA HIS A 8 -10.52 -16.01 29.81
C HIS A 8 -11.01 -15.43 28.48
N TYR A 9 -12.20 -14.82 28.46
CA TYR A 9 -12.71 -14.15 27.27
C TYR A 9 -11.83 -12.96 26.87
N LYS A 10 -11.46 -12.08 27.82
CA LYS A 10 -10.56 -10.94 27.57
C LYS A 10 -9.19 -11.38 27.03
N GLN A 11 -8.61 -12.44 27.60
CA GLN A 11 -7.32 -12.98 27.15
C GLN A 11 -7.41 -13.55 25.73
N PHE A 12 -8.46 -14.29 25.42
CA PHE A 12 -8.70 -14.83 24.08
C PHE A 12 -8.89 -13.72 23.04
N HIS A 13 -9.65 -12.67 23.38
CA HIS A 13 -9.82 -11.50 22.51
C HIS A 13 -8.51 -10.75 22.27
N LYS A 14 -7.70 -10.54 23.31
CA LYS A 14 -6.38 -9.91 23.20
C LYS A 14 -5.46 -10.74 22.31
N LYS A 15 -5.42 -12.06 22.48
CA LYS A 15 -4.61 -12.96 21.65
C LYS A 15 -5.03 -12.86 20.17
N ARG A 16 -6.32 -12.95 19.87
CA ARG A 16 -6.85 -12.78 18.50
C ARG A 16 -6.54 -11.41 17.90
N ALA A 17 -6.60 -10.34 18.70
CA ALA A 17 -6.26 -9.01 18.23
C ALA A 17 -4.77 -8.92 17.83
N ASN A 18 -3.88 -9.49 18.66
CA ASN A 18 -2.45 -9.55 18.37
C ASN A 18 -2.13 -10.40 17.13
N GLU A 19 -2.78 -11.55 16.97
CA GLU A 19 -2.64 -12.40 15.78
C GLU A 19 -3.05 -11.64 14.51
N LYS A 20 -4.22 -10.98 14.53
CA LYS A 20 -4.68 -10.14 13.42
C LYS A 20 -3.73 -8.98 13.12
N PHE A 21 -3.14 -8.36 14.14
CA PHE A 21 -2.16 -7.30 13.95
C PHE A 21 -0.88 -7.83 13.29
N ALA A 22 -0.36 -8.97 13.78
CA ALA A 22 0.83 -9.60 13.22
C ALA A 22 0.63 -10.03 11.75
N GLU A 23 -0.55 -10.54 11.40
CA GLU A 23 -0.91 -10.87 10.01
C GLU A 23 -0.89 -9.63 9.10
N ARG A 24 -1.46 -8.51 9.56
CA ARG A 24 -1.43 -7.23 8.82
C ARG A 24 0.00 -6.75 8.63
N GLU A 25 0.81 -6.79 9.67
CA GLU A 25 2.20 -6.36 9.58
C GLU A 25 3.03 -7.27 8.67
N LYS A 26 2.81 -8.58 8.70
CA LYS A 26 3.45 -9.50 7.76
C LYS A 26 3.10 -9.15 6.30
N LYS A 27 1.82 -8.89 6.01
CA LYS A 27 1.39 -8.44 4.67
C LYS A 27 2.07 -7.12 4.31
N ARG A 28 1.96 -6.11 5.17
CA ARG A 28 2.52 -4.77 4.97
C ARG A 28 4.02 -4.81 4.67
N GLN A 29 4.79 -5.56 5.45
CA GLN A 29 6.23 -5.71 5.26
C GLN A 29 6.58 -6.42 3.94
N SER A 30 5.76 -7.39 3.52
CA SER A 30 5.93 -8.02 2.20
C SER A 30 5.71 -7.03 1.05
N ILE A 31 4.78 -6.09 1.20
CA ILE A 31 4.54 -5.03 0.20
C ILE A 31 5.68 -4.00 0.21
N ILE A 32 6.14 -3.57 1.39
CA ILE A 32 7.27 -2.64 1.50
C ILE A 32 8.54 -3.22 0.87
N ALA A 33 8.77 -4.53 1.01
CA ALA A 33 9.90 -5.19 0.38
C ALA A 33 9.88 -5.12 -1.16
N ALA A 34 8.72 -4.86 -1.78
CA ALA A 34 8.57 -4.67 -3.22
C ALA A 34 8.93 -3.24 -3.69
N PHE A 35 9.14 -2.28 -2.78
CA PHE A 35 9.34 -0.88 -3.18
C PHE A 35 10.60 -0.67 -4.01
N THR A 36 11.66 -1.45 -3.76
CA THR A 36 12.87 -1.42 -4.58
C THR A 36 12.58 -1.82 -6.03
N GLU A 37 11.77 -2.87 -6.24
CA GLU A 37 11.37 -3.35 -7.57
C GLU A 37 10.45 -2.31 -8.25
N LEU A 38 9.52 -1.71 -7.51
CA LEU A 38 8.68 -0.60 -8.00
C LEU A 38 9.52 0.59 -8.47
N THR A 39 10.49 1.04 -7.66
CA THR A 39 11.41 2.11 -8.03
C THR A 39 12.15 1.78 -9.32
N GLN A 40 12.65 0.56 -9.48
CA GLN A 40 13.36 0.13 -10.69
C GLN A 40 12.45 0.15 -11.92
N ILE A 41 11.22 -0.35 -11.80
CA ILE A 41 10.23 -0.34 -12.89
C ILE A 41 9.95 1.10 -13.33
N PHE A 42 9.62 2.00 -12.40
CA PHE A 42 9.27 3.36 -12.76
C PHE A 42 10.46 4.18 -13.26
N LYS A 43 11.68 3.88 -12.80
CA LYS A 43 12.92 4.41 -13.40
C LYS A 43 13.09 3.98 -14.85
N GLN A 44 12.84 2.70 -15.16
CA GLN A 44 12.93 2.18 -16.53
C GLN A 44 11.87 2.77 -17.47
N LEU A 45 10.77 3.24 -16.90
CA LEU A 45 9.70 3.89 -17.64
C LEU A 45 9.87 5.42 -17.72
N ASP A 46 11.00 5.96 -17.24
CA ASP A 46 11.29 7.40 -17.23
C ASP A 46 10.24 8.24 -16.47
N ALA A 47 9.62 7.67 -15.43
CA ALA A 47 8.74 8.45 -14.55
C ALA A 47 9.58 9.51 -13.80
N ALA A 48 9.02 10.71 -13.66
CA ALA A 48 9.74 11.82 -13.03
C ALA A 48 9.76 11.72 -11.50
N LYS A 49 8.68 11.20 -10.91
CA LYS A 49 8.52 11.02 -9.47
C LYS A 49 7.48 9.95 -9.18
N VAL A 50 7.69 9.16 -8.12
CA VAL A 50 6.70 8.20 -7.64
C VAL A 50 6.54 8.31 -6.13
N ILE A 51 5.29 8.43 -5.71
CA ILE A 51 4.89 8.53 -4.30
C ILE A 51 4.05 7.31 -3.96
N ILE A 52 4.45 6.60 -2.91
CA ILE A 52 3.57 5.64 -2.23
C ILE A 52 2.89 6.39 -1.09
N TYR A 53 1.59 6.20 -0.91
CA TYR A 53 0.84 6.84 0.17
C TYR A 53 -0.13 5.89 0.85
N GLY A 54 -0.79 6.37 1.90
CA GLY A 54 -1.89 5.66 2.54
C GLY A 54 -1.45 4.53 3.48
N SER A 55 -2.33 3.53 3.60
CA SER A 55 -2.32 2.60 4.74
C SER A 55 -1.09 1.69 4.84
N VAL A 56 -0.36 1.47 3.74
CA VAL A 56 0.85 0.63 3.71
C VAL A 56 2.00 1.20 4.53
N LEU A 57 2.01 2.52 4.74
CA LEU A 57 3.06 3.22 5.48
C LEU A 57 2.81 3.23 6.99
N THR A 58 1.59 2.94 7.43
CA THR A 58 1.22 2.97 8.85
C THR A 58 1.10 1.55 9.44
N PRO A 59 1.88 1.21 10.49
CA PRO A 59 1.76 -0.08 11.18
C PRO A 59 0.33 -0.38 11.64
N GLY A 60 -0.15 -1.60 11.36
CA GLY A 60 -1.44 -2.12 11.76
C GLY A 60 -2.63 -1.68 10.90
N GLN A 61 -2.42 -0.77 9.95
CA GLN A 61 -3.47 -0.20 9.10
C GLN A 61 -3.56 -0.83 7.71
N PHE A 62 -2.62 -1.69 7.33
CA PHE A 62 -2.68 -2.41 6.05
C PHE A 62 -3.47 -3.73 6.20
N TYR A 63 -4.77 -3.67 5.93
CA TYR A 63 -5.69 -4.79 6.07
C TYR A 63 -5.59 -5.78 4.89
N GLN A 64 -6.24 -6.94 5.03
CA GLN A 64 -6.25 -7.96 3.97
C GLN A 64 -6.86 -7.43 2.67
N GLN A 65 -7.91 -6.61 2.75
CA GLN A 65 -8.52 -5.95 1.59
C GLN A 65 -7.90 -4.60 1.21
N SER A 66 -6.86 -4.14 1.92
CA SER A 66 -6.17 -2.90 1.55
C SER A 66 -5.48 -3.05 0.20
N ASP A 67 -5.60 -2.00 -0.59
CA ASP A 67 -4.89 -1.70 -1.82
C ASP A 67 -3.56 -0.98 -1.56
N LEU A 68 -2.66 -1.05 -2.55
CA LEU A 68 -1.45 -0.26 -2.59
C LEU A 68 -1.68 1.00 -3.43
N ASP A 69 -1.71 2.14 -2.75
CA ASP A 69 -1.87 3.47 -3.34
C ASP A 69 -0.55 4.03 -3.90
N ILE A 70 -0.54 4.39 -5.18
CA ILE A 70 0.64 4.93 -5.89
C ILE A 70 0.24 6.17 -6.67
N LEU A 71 0.97 7.28 -6.50
CA LEU A 71 0.87 8.48 -7.33
C LEU A 71 2.14 8.63 -8.17
N VAL A 72 1.99 8.66 -9.49
CA VAL A 72 3.08 8.70 -10.47
C VAL A 72 3.04 10.01 -11.25
N PHE A 73 4.19 10.68 -11.36
CA PHE A 73 4.33 11.93 -12.11
C PHE A 73 5.16 11.74 -13.37
N GLY A 74 4.76 12.43 -14.43
CA GLY A 74 5.57 12.57 -15.65
C GLY A 74 5.71 11.29 -16.48
N LEU A 75 4.93 10.24 -16.19
CA LEU A 75 4.88 9.05 -17.03
C LEU A 75 4.07 9.33 -18.29
N LYS A 76 4.56 8.91 -19.46
CA LYS A 76 3.86 9.12 -20.73
C LYS A 76 2.64 8.21 -20.82
N ASP A 77 1.56 8.72 -21.43
CA ASP A 77 0.26 8.05 -21.52
C ASP A 77 0.33 6.68 -22.22
N ASP A 78 1.22 6.53 -23.21
CA ASP A 78 1.47 5.28 -23.93
C ASP A 78 2.19 4.20 -23.09
N GLN A 79 2.78 4.59 -21.95
CA GLN A 79 3.48 3.68 -21.03
C GLN A 79 2.59 3.17 -19.89
N TRP A 80 1.38 3.68 -19.72
CA TRP A 80 0.52 3.32 -18.58
C TRP A 80 0.18 1.83 -18.54
N ALA A 81 -0.20 1.25 -19.68
CA ALA A 81 -0.48 -0.18 -19.78
C ALA A 81 0.75 -1.04 -19.46
N GLU A 82 1.93 -0.60 -19.89
CA GLU A 82 3.19 -1.28 -19.58
C GLU A 82 3.52 -1.17 -18.07
N ALA A 83 3.23 -0.03 -17.43
CA ALA A 83 3.40 0.12 -15.99
C ALA A 83 2.55 -0.90 -15.22
N PHE A 84 1.25 -1.02 -15.54
CA PHE A 84 0.39 -2.02 -14.93
C PHE A 84 0.93 -3.44 -15.14
N ARG A 85 1.29 -3.79 -16.39
CA ARG A 85 1.83 -5.12 -16.73
C ARG A 85 3.11 -5.46 -15.94
N LYS A 86 4.02 -4.49 -15.80
CA LYS A 86 5.26 -4.68 -15.02
C LYS A 86 4.95 -4.82 -13.53
N LEU A 87 4.01 -4.06 -12.98
CA LEU A 87 3.64 -4.14 -11.57
C LEU A 87 2.96 -5.47 -11.23
N GLU A 88 2.08 -5.97 -12.09
CA GLU A 88 1.46 -7.31 -11.95
C GLU A 88 2.48 -8.45 -11.97
N SER A 89 3.66 -8.24 -12.58
CA SER A 89 4.72 -9.23 -12.61
C SER A 89 5.51 -9.35 -11.28
N ILE A 90 5.32 -8.42 -10.35
CA ILE A 90 5.95 -8.50 -9.02
C ILE A 90 5.21 -9.53 -8.18
N GLU A 91 5.86 -10.66 -7.90
CA GLU A 91 5.24 -11.78 -7.16
C GLU A 91 4.69 -11.36 -5.79
N ARG A 92 5.35 -10.41 -5.11
CA ARG A 92 4.91 -9.88 -3.81
C ARG A 92 3.59 -9.11 -3.88
N LEU A 93 3.22 -8.60 -5.05
CA LEU A 93 2.04 -7.78 -5.26
C LEU A 93 0.86 -8.55 -5.87
N LYS A 94 1.08 -9.80 -6.32
CA LYS A 94 0.11 -10.63 -7.05
C LYS A 94 -1.29 -10.75 -6.44
N HIS A 95 -1.40 -10.62 -5.12
CA HIS A 95 -2.66 -10.71 -4.38
C HIS A 95 -3.04 -9.40 -3.67
N THR A 96 -2.41 -8.29 -4.05
CA THR A 96 -2.67 -6.98 -3.50
C THR A 96 -3.25 -6.11 -4.62
N PRO A 97 -4.48 -5.60 -4.46
CA PRO A 97 -5.01 -4.61 -5.40
C PRO A 97 -4.06 -3.40 -5.46
N ILE A 98 -3.81 -2.89 -6.66
CA ILE A 98 -2.95 -1.72 -6.86
C ILE A 98 -3.82 -0.59 -7.38
N ASP A 99 -3.84 0.55 -6.68
CA ASP A 99 -4.47 1.77 -7.17
C ASP A 99 -3.40 2.77 -7.59
N ILE A 100 -3.23 2.94 -8.91
CA ILE A 100 -2.27 3.88 -9.49
C ILE A 100 -3.03 5.11 -9.98
N LYS A 101 -2.59 6.28 -9.53
CA LYS A 101 -3.00 7.58 -10.04
C LYS A 101 -1.84 8.20 -10.81
N PHE A 102 -2.13 8.68 -12.02
CA PHE A 102 -1.20 9.51 -12.79
C PHE A 102 -1.53 10.99 -12.54
N ASP A 103 -0.51 11.82 -12.38
CA ASP A 103 -0.62 13.27 -12.14
C ASP A 103 -1.56 13.98 -13.12
N ARG A 104 -1.56 13.54 -14.39
CA ARG A 104 -2.45 14.09 -15.44
C ARG A 104 -3.93 13.71 -15.28
N MET A 105 -4.26 12.71 -14.47
CA MET A 105 -5.62 12.20 -14.26
C MET A 105 -6.28 12.72 -12.98
N VAL A 106 -5.52 13.37 -12.12
CA VAL A 106 -6.00 13.87 -10.83
C VAL A 106 -5.84 15.38 -10.77
N ASP A 107 -6.70 16.05 -10.01
CA ASP A 107 -6.56 17.50 -9.83
C ASP A 107 -5.48 17.84 -8.79
N ASN A 108 -5.01 19.08 -8.81
CA ASN A 108 -4.00 19.54 -7.86
C ASN A 108 -4.48 19.46 -6.40
N ARG A 109 -5.78 19.56 -6.14
CA ARG A 109 -6.32 19.48 -4.77
C ARG A 109 -6.14 18.07 -4.20
N PHE A 110 -6.29 17.04 -5.02
CA PHE A 110 -6.03 15.67 -4.64
C PHE A 110 -4.54 15.45 -4.34
N ILE A 111 -3.65 15.98 -5.18
CA ILE A 111 -2.20 15.92 -4.96
C ILE A 111 -1.84 16.64 -3.65
N ASP A 112 -2.33 17.86 -3.45
CA ASP A 112 -2.11 18.65 -2.24
C ASP A 112 -2.66 17.92 -1.00
N PHE A 113 -3.81 17.27 -1.11
CA PHE A 113 -4.38 16.47 -0.04
C PHE A 113 -3.44 15.34 0.36
N ILE A 114 -2.93 14.57 -0.60
CA ILE A 114 -1.96 13.48 -0.32
C ILE A 114 -0.72 14.03 0.37
N LEU A 115 -0.11 15.08 -0.19
CA LEU A 115 1.15 15.63 0.30
C LEU A 115 1.02 16.30 1.68
N THR A 116 -0.18 16.72 2.07
CA THR A 116 -0.40 17.46 3.31
C THR A 116 -1.02 16.60 4.42
N HIS A 117 -1.89 15.64 4.06
CA HIS A 117 -2.75 14.94 5.02
C HIS A 117 -2.53 13.43 5.06
N CYS A 118 -1.91 12.84 4.04
CA CYS A 118 -1.64 11.41 4.02
C CYS A 118 -0.20 11.11 4.46
N GLU A 119 -0.02 9.98 5.14
CA GLU A 119 1.29 9.35 5.20
C GLU A 119 1.73 9.03 3.77
N HIS A 120 2.92 9.49 3.39
CA HIS A 120 3.45 9.33 2.05
C HIS A 120 4.98 9.24 2.06
N MET A 121 5.54 8.57 1.06
CA MET A 121 6.98 8.53 0.82
C MET A 121 7.27 8.59 -0.67
N THR A 122 8.33 9.30 -1.04
CA THR A 122 8.83 9.31 -2.42
C THR A 122 9.81 8.15 -2.59
N ILE A 123 9.57 7.29 -3.59
CA ILE A 123 10.42 6.12 -3.90
C ILE A 123 11.26 6.32 -5.18
N LEU A 124 10.92 7.34 -5.97
CA LEU A 124 11.63 7.84 -7.14
C LEU A 124 11.48 9.35 -7.16
#